data_AF-A0A7C6F454-F1
#
_entry.id   AF-A0A7C6F454-F1
#
_cell.length_a   1.000
_cell.length_b   1.000
_cell.length_c   1.000
_cell.angle_alpha   90.00
_cell.angle_beta   90.00
_cell.angle_gamma   90.00
#
_symmetry.space_group_name_H-M   'P 1'
#
loop_
_entity.id
_entity.type
_entity.pdbx_description
1 polymer ?
#
loop_
_entity_poly.entity_id
_entity_poly.type
_entity_poly.pdbx_seq_one_letter_code
_entity_poly.pdbx_strand_id
1 'polypeptide(L)'
;MHTRRDLGKLAVAWLPAAALARGNSKVRGVMIGAQSYSFRDRSLEDAIKAMNEIGLSYMELWQGHVEPRGSREEVRKWRLSVPMEDIRKIRARLDAAGIHLYAYNYSFRDDFSDAEIERGFEFAHALGVKYLTASGTVSVAKRISPFAEK
;
A
#
# COMPACT_ATOMS: atom_id res chain seq x y z
N MET A 1 -36.81 15.87 -32.58
CA MET A 1 -35.83 16.24 -33.60
C MET A 1 -34.65 16.93 -32.90
N HIS A 2 -33.60 16.18 -32.56
CA HIS A 2 -32.44 16.74 -31.86
C HIS A 2 -31.59 17.52 -32.86
N THR A 3 -31.24 18.77 -32.52
CA THR A 3 -30.54 19.66 -33.45
C THR A 3 -29.03 19.45 -33.35
N ARG A 4 -28.27 19.84 -34.38
CA ARG A 4 -26.79 19.73 -34.40
C ARG A 4 -26.10 20.40 -33.19
N ARG A 5 -26.79 21.31 -32.48
CA ARG A 5 -26.33 21.94 -31.23
C ARG A 5 -26.46 21.04 -29.99
N ASP A 6 -27.35 20.05 -29.98
CA ASP A 6 -27.52 19.13 -28.86
C ASP A 6 -26.43 18.05 -28.82
N LEU A 7 -25.94 17.64 -30.00
CA LEU A 7 -24.81 16.71 -30.15
C LEU A 7 -23.47 17.29 -29.66
N GLY A 8 -23.30 18.62 -29.70
CA GLY A 8 -22.10 19.28 -29.19
C GLY A 8 -21.98 19.28 -27.66
N LYS A 9 -23.10 19.16 -26.93
CA LYS A 9 -23.11 19.09 -25.46
C LYS A 9 -22.85 17.69 -24.91
N LEU A 10 -22.96 16.65 -25.75
CA LEU A 10 -22.61 15.27 -25.40
C LEU A 10 -21.16 14.89 -25.76
N ALA A 11 -20.45 15.74 -26.51
CA ALA A 11 -19.08 15.47 -26.95
C ALA A 11 -17.99 15.77 -25.90
N VAL A 12 -18.35 16.28 -24.71
CA VAL A 12 -17.38 16.58 -23.62
C VAL A 12 -17.06 15.35 -22.76
N ALA A 13 -17.73 14.20 -22.96
CA ALA A 13 -17.59 13.03 -22.08
C ALA A 13 -16.63 11.93 -22.59
N TRP A 14 -15.86 12.17 -23.65
CA TRP A 14 -14.83 11.23 -24.12
C TRP A 14 -13.48 11.95 -24.28
N LEU A 15 -13.04 12.62 -23.22
CA LEU A 15 -11.59 12.72 -23.02
C LEU A 15 -11.09 11.28 -22.89
N PRO A 16 -10.11 10.84 -23.68
CA PRO A 16 -9.46 9.58 -23.37
C PRO A 16 -8.91 9.73 -21.94
N ALA A 17 -9.44 8.92 -21.02
CA ALA A 17 -8.87 8.77 -19.68
C ALA A 17 -7.40 8.30 -19.72
N ALA A 18 -6.87 8.02 -20.92
CA ALA A 18 -5.48 7.67 -21.22
C ALA A 18 -4.44 8.78 -20.97
N ALA A 19 -4.85 9.92 -20.39
CA ALA A 19 -3.90 10.90 -19.86
C ALA A 19 -4.34 11.43 -18.49
N LEU A 20 -4.86 10.57 -17.59
CA LEU A 20 -4.47 10.76 -16.19
C LEU A 20 -2.95 10.79 -16.21
N ALA A 21 -2.38 11.98 -15.98
CA ALA A 21 -0.94 12.16 -15.89
C ALA A 21 -0.37 10.99 -15.09
N ARG A 22 0.55 10.23 -15.70
CA ARG A 22 1.33 9.19 -15.00
C ARG A 22 1.67 9.73 -13.61
N GLY A 23 1.11 9.11 -12.57
CA GLY A 23 1.51 9.37 -11.18
C GLY A 23 0.57 10.20 -10.30
N ASN A 24 -0.66 10.57 -10.68
CA ASN A 24 -1.57 11.21 -9.70
C ASN A 24 -3.07 10.92 -9.89
N SER A 25 -3.52 9.81 -9.32
CA SER A 25 -4.93 9.37 -9.20
C SER A 25 -5.72 10.11 -8.11
N LYS A 26 -5.58 11.44 -8.07
CA LYS A 26 -6.36 12.31 -7.18
C LYS A 26 -7.49 12.98 -7.95
N VAL A 27 -8.74 12.67 -7.60
CA VAL A 27 -9.92 13.21 -8.27
C VAL A 27 -10.64 14.14 -7.30
N ARG A 28 -10.74 15.43 -7.67
CA ARG A 28 -11.40 16.47 -6.84
C ARG A 28 -10.88 16.51 -5.39
N GLY A 29 -9.58 16.34 -5.21
CA GLY A 29 -8.93 16.33 -3.90
C GLY A 29 -8.93 14.97 -3.19
N VAL A 30 -9.70 13.99 -3.66
CA VAL A 30 -9.77 12.64 -3.07
C VAL A 30 -8.67 11.76 -3.67
N MET A 31 -7.85 11.16 -2.81
CA MET A 31 -6.84 10.17 -3.21
C MET A 31 -7.53 8.84 -3.55
N ILE A 32 -7.36 8.35 -4.77
CA ILE A 32 -7.91 7.06 -5.20
C ILE A 32 -6.77 6.06 -5.30
N GLY A 33 -6.88 4.93 -4.62
CA GLY A 33 -5.79 3.97 -4.51
C GLY A 33 -6.28 2.57 -4.23
N ALA A 34 -5.33 1.67 -3.97
CA ALA A 34 -5.60 0.30 -3.58
C ALA A 34 -4.74 -0.11 -2.39
N GLN A 35 -5.30 -0.94 -1.52
CA GLN A 35 -4.49 -1.79 -0.67
C GLN A 35 -3.90 -2.91 -1.53
N SER A 36 -2.60 -3.15 -1.45
CA SER A 36 -1.92 -4.11 -2.33
C SER A 36 -2.39 -5.56 -2.13
N TYR A 37 -3.09 -5.86 -1.03
CA TYR A 37 -3.79 -7.14 -0.82
C TYR A 37 -4.82 -7.47 -1.92
N SER A 38 -5.35 -6.45 -2.59
CA SER A 38 -6.24 -6.64 -3.76
C SER A 38 -5.53 -7.37 -4.91
N PHE A 39 -4.19 -7.36 -4.91
CA PHE A 39 -3.29 -8.05 -5.85
C PHE A 39 -2.50 -9.17 -5.16
N ARG A 40 -3.02 -9.80 -4.10
CA ARG A 40 -2.31 -10.85 -3.32
C ARG A 40 -1.97 -12.12 -4.11
N ASP A 41 -2.55 -12.27 -5.29
CA ASP A 41 -2.36 -13.36 -6.24
C ASP A 41 -1.06 -13.26 -7.04
N ARG A 42 -0.35 -12.12 -6.95
CA ARG A 42 0.86 -11.85 -7.74
C ARG A 42 1.98 -11.26 -6.89
N SER A 43 3.13 -11.04 -7.53
CA SER A 43 4.27 -10.38 -6.89
C SER A 43 3.99 -8.89 -6.65
N LEU A 44 4.76 -8.25 -5.77
CA LEU A 44 4.69 -6.79 -5.62
C LEU A 44 4.98 -6.06 -6.94
N GLU A 45 5.90 -6.58 -7.75
CA GLU A 45 6.24 -6.00 -9.05
C GLU A 45 5.04 -6.05 -10.01
N ASP A 46 4.35 -7.19 -10.08
CA ASP A 46 3.17 -7.34 -10.94
C ASP A 46 1.96 -6.60 -10.38
N ALA A 47 1.88 -6.38 -9.06
CA ALA A 47 0.90 -5.49 -8.45
C ALA A 47 1.15 -4.04 -8.85
N ILE A 48 2.40 -3.58 -8.87
CA ILE A 48 2.77 -2.23 -9.34
C ILE A 48 2.42 -2.06 -10.82
N LYS A 49 2.73 -3.05 -11.67
CA LYS A 49 2.35 -3.04 -13.09
C LYS A 49 0.84 -2.92 -13.25
N ALA A 50 0.08 -3.78 -12.57
CA ALA A 50 -1.37 -3.77 -12.62
C ALA A 50 -1.97 -2.44 -12.13
N MET A 51 -1.45 -1.84 -11.05
CA MET A 51 -1.89 -0.53 -10.58
C MET A 51 -1.66 0.57 -11.61
N ASN A 52 -0.50 0.57 -12.27
CA ASN A 52 -0.20 1.52 -13.35
C ASN A 52 -1.13 1.33 -14.56
N GLU A 53 -1.42 0.09 -14.95
CA GLU A 53 -2.34 -0.23 -16.04
C GLU A 53 -3.76 0.28 -15.79
N ILE A 54 -4.26 0.17 -14.56
CA ILE A 54 -5.59 0.66 -14.17
C ILE A 54 -5.60 2.14 -13.74
N GLY A 55 -4.46 2.83 -13.80
CA GLY A 55 -4.35 4.27 -13.50
C GLY A 55 -4.42 4.64 -12.02
N LEU A 56 -4.07 3.74 -11.10
CA LEU A 56 -3.97 4.02 -9.65
C LEU A 56 -2.54 4.34 -9.24
N SER A 57 -2.39 5.35 -8.38
CA SER A 57 -1.09 5.87 -7.94
C SER A 57 -0.97 6.02 -6.42
N TYR A 58 -1.98 5.62 -5.63
CA TYR A 58 -1.92 5.61 -4.17
C TYR A 58 -1.98 4.16 -3.66
N MET A 59 -1.04 3.78 -2.80
CA MET A 59 -0.96 2.41 -2.26
C MET A 59 -0.95 2.40 -0.73
N GLU A 60 -1.78 1.54 -0.16
CA GLU A 60 -1.54 0.96 1.17
C GLU A 60 -0.84 -0.39 0.97
N LEU A 61 0.39 -0.52 1.44
CA LEU A 61 1.20 -1.72 1.22
C LEU A 61 0.81 -2.81 2.21
N TRP A 62 0.46 -3.99 1.71
CA TRP A 62 0.16 -5.16 2.55
C TRP A 62 1.43 -5.95 2.89
N GLN A 63 1.58 -6.34 4.17
CA GLN A 63 2.73 -7.12 4.65
C GLN A 63 3.04 -8.37 3.80
N GLY A 64 2.05 -9.02 3.18
CA GLY A 64 2.29 -10.21 2.35
C GLY A 64 3.01 -9.93 1.03
N HIS A 65 3.20 -8.66 0.65
CA HIS A 65 4.10 -8.24 -0.42
C HIS A 65 5.50 -7.82 0.07
N VAL A 66 5.71 -7.82 1.38
CA VAL A 66 6.98 -7.47 2.05
C VAL A 66 7.64 -8.73 2.61
N GLU A 67 6.86 -9.55 3.31
CA GLU A 67 7.30 -10.76 4.00
C GLU A 67 7.49 -11.93 3.02
N PRO A 68 8.45 -12.83 3.29
CA PRO A 68 8.57 -14.07 2.53
C PRO A 68 7.36 -14.97 2.76
N ARG A 69 7.12 -15.88 1.82
CA ARG A 69 6.19 -16.98 2.02
C ARG A 69 6.88 -18.06 2.84
N GLY A 70 6.17 -18.63 3.82
CA GLY A 70 6.72 -19.68 4.68
C GLY A 70 5.87 -19.93 5.92
N SER A 71 6.37 -20.79 6.79
CA SER A 71 5.82 -21.01 8.12
C SER A 71 5.89 -19.74 8.96
N ARG A 72 5.04 -19.65 10.00
CA ARG A 72 5.00 -18.50 10.90
C ARG A 72 6.35 -18.25 11.57
N GLU A 73 7.09 -19.32 11.88
CA GLU A 73 8.40 -19.24 12.51
C GLU A 73 9.48 -18.70 11.56
N GLU A 74 9.45 -19.09 10.29
CA GLU A 74 10.36 -18.55 9.27
C GLU A 74 10.09 -17.06 9.03
N VAL A 75 8.82 -16.67 8.95
CA VAL A 75 8.44 -15.26 8.80
C VAL A 75 8.82 -14.46 10.05
N ARG A 76 8.65 -15.00 11.26
CA ARG A 76 9.11 -14.37 12.51
C ARG A 76 10.62 -14.12 12.47
N LYS A 77 11.41 -15.15 12.16
CA LYS A 77 12.87 -15.03 12.04
C LYS A 77 13.25 -13.96 11.02
N TRP A 78 12.58 -13.94 9.88
CA TRP A 78 12.80 -12.91 8.86
C TRP A 78 12.49 -11.51 9.37
N ARG A 79 11.33 -11.26 10.02
CA ARG A 79 10.99 -9.93 10.57
C ARG A 79 12.10 -9.41 11.47
N LEU A 80 12.56 -10.26 12.39
CA LEU A 80 13.55 -9.90 13.41
C LEU A 80 14.97 -9.73 12.85
N SER A 81 15.24 -10.16 11.61
CA SER A 81 16.61 -10.16 11.04
C SER A 81 16.77 -9.33 9.78
N VAL A 82 15.69 -9.06 9.03
CA VAL A 82 15.77 -8.33 7.76
C VAL A 82 16.38 -6.94 7.98
N PRO A 83 17.40 -6.55 7.18
CA PRO A 83 17.95 -5.21 7.27
C PRO A 83 16.92 -4.14 6.90
N MET A 84 16.91 -3.01 7.62
CA MET A 84 16.04 -1.87 7.28
C MET A 84 16.27 -1.35 5.86
N GLU A 85 17.48 -1.53 5.34
CA GLU A 85 17.80 -1.14 3.96
C GLU A 85 16.97 -1.91 2.93
N ASP A 86 16.67 -3.19 3.17
CA ASP A 86 15.84 -3.96 2.26
C ASP A 86 14.38 -3.48 2.28
N ILE A 87 13.91 -2.98 3.43
CA ILE A 87 12.60 -2.33 3.53
C ILE A 87 12.59 -0.97 2.81
N ARG A 88 13.66 -0.17 2.92
CA ARG A 88 13.79 1.09 2.17
C ARG A 88 13.82 0.87 0.66
N LYS A 89 14.42 -0.21 0.17
CA LYS A 89 14.38 -0.58 -1.26
C LYS A 89 12.95 -0.78 -1.77
N ILE A 90 12.03 -1.26 -0.93
CA ILE A 90 10.61 -1.39 -1.29
C ILE A 90 10.00 -0.01 -1.53
N ARG A 91 10.26 0.94 -0.62
CA ARG A 91 9.84 2.34 -0.79
C ARG A 91 10.40 2.94 -2.07
N ALA A 92 11.71 2.83 -2.29
CA ALA A 92 12.36 3.35 -3.49
C ALA A 92 11.77 2.77 -4.78
N ARG A 93 11.42 1.46 -4.79
CA ARG A 93 10.76 0.81 -5.93
C ARG A 93 9.38 1.41 -6.22
N LEU A 94 8.58 1.67 -5.19
CA LEU A 94 7.26 2.27 -5.33
C LEU A 94 7.36 3.72 -5.84
N ASP A 95 8.27 4.52 -5.27
CA ASP A 95 8.52 5.89 -5.72
C ASP A 95 8.97 5.94 -7.19
N ALA A 96 9.90 5.06 -7.59
CA ALA A 96 10.37 4.96 -8.97
C ALA A 96 9.26 4.57 -9.96
N ALA A 97 8.25 3.84 -9.49
CA ALA A 97 7.08 3.45 -10.28
C ALA A 97 5.96 4.51 -10.29
N GLY A 98 6.14 5.65 -9.62
CA GLY A 98 5.11 6.68 -9.50
C GLY A 98 3.96 6.30 -8.56
N ILE A 99 4.17 5.33 -7.66
CA ILE A 99 3.20 4.90 -6.66
C ILE A 99 3.49 5.62 -5.33
N HIS A 100 2.55 6.47 -4.91
CA HIS A 100 2.56 7.11 -3.61
C HIS A 100 2.14 6.13 -2.51
N LEU A 101 3.12 5.62 -1.78
CA LEU A 101 2.90 4.81 -0.59
C LEU A 101 2.47 5.70 0.58
N TYR A 102 1.24 5.54 1.07
CA TYR A 102 0.71 6.37 2.17
C TYR A 102 0.58 5.62 3.50
N ALA A 103 0.38 4.30 3.47
CA ALA A 103 0.17 3.49 4.65
C ALA A 103 0.80 2.09 4.50
N TYR A 104 1.10 1.46 5.63
CA TYR A 104 1.56 0.07 5.69
C TYR A 104 0.58 -0.76 6.52
N ASN A 105 0.04 -1.83 5.93
CA ASN A 105 -0.75 -2.81 6.63
C ASN A 105 0.16 -3.87 7.24
N TYR A 106 0.28 -3.84 8.57
CA TYR A 106 0.98 -4.82 9.37
C TYR A 106 0.00 -5.40 10.40
N SER A 107 -0.67 -6.47 9.99
CA SER A 107 -1.78 -7.08 10.71
C SER A 107 -1.28 -7.90 11.90
N PHE A 108 -0.95 -7.20 12.99
CA PHE A 108 -0.53 -7.79 14.26
C PHE A 108 -1.46 -8.91 14.73
N ARG A 109 -0.88 -9.94 15.33
CA ARG A 109 -1.58 -11.12 15.84
C ARG A 109 -1.19 -11.38 17.30
N ASP A 110 -2.02 -12.12 18.00
CA ASP A 110 -1.78 -12.44 19.42
C ASP A 110 -0.46 -13.19 19.66
N ASP A 111 0.00 -13.95 18.66
CA ASP A 111 1.25 -14.71 18.73
C ASP A 111 2.50 -13.90 18.32
N PHE A 112 2.36 -12.61 18.00
CA PHE A 112 3.53 -11.77 17.79
C PHE A 112 4.22 -11.53 19.12
N SER A 113 5.54 -11.65 19.14
CA SER A 113 6.35 -11.14 20.24
C SER A 113 6.34 -9.61 20.26
N ASP A 114 6.70 -9.03 21.41
CA ASP A 114 6.86 -7.57 21.54
C ASP A 114 7.89 -7.02 20.53
N ALA A 115 8.96 -7.78 20.28
CA ALA A 115 9.96 -7.43 19.27
C ALA A 115 9.38 -7.45 17.84
N GLU A 116 8.47 -8.38 17.51
CA GLU A 116 7.78 -8.36 16.21
C GLU A 116 6.82 -7.18 16.07
N ILE A 117 6.22 -6.72 17.19
CA ILE A 117 5.38 -5.52 17.20
C ILE A 117 6.24 -4.28 16.95
N GLU A 118 7.32 -4.10 17.71
CA GLU A 118 8.28 -3.00 17.54
C GLU A 118 8.82 -2.96 16.10
N ARG A 119 9.15 -4.12 15.54
CA ARG A 119 9.64 -4.23 14.17
C ARG A 119 8.64 -3.72 13.13
N GLY A 120 7.35 -3.86 13.39
CA GLY A 120 6.30 -3.27 12.55
C GLY A 120 6.38 -1.75 12.46
N PHE A 121 6.67 -1.08 13.58
CA PHE A 121 6.87 0.38 13.61
C PHE A 121 8.16 0.79 12.91
N GLU A 122 9.26 0.04 13.13
CA GLU A 122 10.52 0.28 12.42
C GLU A 122 10.35 0.12 10.90
N PHE A 123 9.58 -0.89 10.44
CA PHE A 123 9.21 -1.04 9.04
C PHE A 123 8.42 0.17 8.53
N ALA A 124 7.46 0.67 9.30
CA ALA A 124 6.69 1.86 8.93
C ALA A 124 7.59 3.09 8.74
N HIS A 125 8.54 3.29 9.65
CA HIS A 125 9.54 4.36 9.55
C HIS A 125 10.46 4.17 8.34
N ALA A 126 10.95 2.96 8.09
CA ALA A 126 11.78 2.66 6.91
C ALA A 126 11.04 2.86 5.59
N LEU A 127 9.73 2.56 5.55
CA LEU A 127 8.86 2.84 4.41
C LEU A 127 8.50 4.34 4.28
N GLY A 128 8.76 5.14 5.33
CA GLY A 128 8.43 6.56 5.38
C GLY A 128 6.91 6.83 5.39
N VAL A 129 6.12 5.92 5.97
CA VAL A 129 4.67 6.07 6.10
C VAL A 129 4.29 6.61 7.47
N LYS A 130 3.17 7.34 7.54
CA LYS A 130 2.63 7.91 8.78
C LYS A 130 1.49 7.07 9.38
N TYR A 131 0.97 6.14 8.59
CA TYR A 131 -0.18 5.33 8.96
C TYR A 131 0.20 3.86 8.92
N LEU A 132 -0.04 3.18 10.03
CA LEU A 132 0.05 1.73 10.11
C LEU A 132 -1.38 1.20 10.34
N THR A 133 -1.83 0.32 9.47
CA THR A 133 -3.15 -0.31 9.55
C THR A 133 -3.00 -1.77 9.93
N ALA A 134 -4.01 -2.34 10.60
CA ALA A 134 -3.97 -3.74 11.01
C ALA A 134 -5.37 -4.34 11.04
N SER A 135 -5.50 -5.58 10.57
CA SER A 135 -6.66 -6.43 10.85
C SER A 135 -6.34 -7.35 12.03
N GLY A 136 -6.12 -6.77 13.20
CA GLY A 136 -5.74 -7.47 14.45
C GLY A 136 -6.93 -7.85 15.33
N THR A 137 -6.64 -8.49 16.47
CA THR A 137 -7.60 -8.78 17.54
C THR A 137 -7.66 -7.65 18.56
N VAL A 138 -8.75 -7.55 19.33
CA VAL A 138 -8.86 -6.53 20.39
C VAL A 138 -7.80 -6.72 21.48
N SER A 139 -7.39 -7.97 21.73
CA SER A 139 -6.33 -8.32 22.68
C SER A 139 -4.97 -7.75 22.30
N VAL A 140 -4.57 -7.81 21.03
CA VAL A 140 -3.26 -7.28 20.59
C VAL A 140 -3.21 -5.75 20.63
N ALA A 141 -4.35 -5.05 20.49
CA ALA A 141 -4.41 -3.58 20.53
C ALA A 141 -3.78 -2.97 21.79
N LYS A 142 -4.00 -3.59 22.97
CA LYS A 142 -3.39 -3.13 24.23
C LYS A 142 -1.86 -3.23 24.23
N ARG A 143 -1.31 -4.25 23.56
CA ARG A 143 0.14 -4.47 23.44
C ARG A 143 0.79 -3.52 22.45
N ILE A 144 0.04 -3.01 21.48
CA ILE A 144 0.55 -2.09 20.45
C ILE A 144 0.74 -0.67 21.02
N SER A 145 -0.13 -0.22 21.95
CA SER A 145 -0.14 1.16 22.48
C SER A 145 1.24 1.67 22.90
N PRO A 146 2.03 0.95 23.73
CA PRO A 146 3.32 1.45 24.19
C PRO A 146 4.36 1.63 23.08
N PHE A 147 4.21 0.93 21.94
CA PHE A 147 5.10 1.09 20.78
C PHE A 147 4.67 2.25 19.88
N ALA A 148 3.38 2.58 19.85
CA ALA A 148 2.86 3.71 19.09
C ALA A 148 3.18 5.08 19.73
N GLU A 149 3.53 5.09 21.01
CA GLU A 149 3.87 6.30 21.79
C GLU A 149 5.36 6.66 21.73
N LYS A 150 6.20 5.80 21.15
CA LYS A 150 7.64 6.03 20.96
C LYS A 150 7.91 6.86 19.70
#